data_AF-A0A066YT62-F1
#
_entry.id   AF-A0A066YT62-F1
#
_cell.length_a   1.000
_cell.length_b   1.000
_cell.length_c   1.000
_cell.angle_alpha   90.00
_cell.angle_beta   90.00
_cell.angle_gamma   90.00
#
_symmetry.space_group_name_H-M   'P 1'
#
loop_
_entity.id
_entity.type
_entity.pdbx_description
1 polymer ?
#
loop_
_entity_poly.entity_id
_entity_poly.type
_entity_poly.pdbx_seq_one_letter_code
_entity_poly.pdbx_strand_id
1 'polypeptide(L)'
;MEVLRGSYRVHFVAAWVLCGIELLCLAATAPPLRWVAPVWLWASTFGAIVLVVAAALARSWSVPFLRRGSGFDLVQYMMVLPRGLKICYVVVACLLGLGLATAGGAEDVHKDSAGYYWTKREAAHRGGQFVRVDITRDECERRRGAQVRIFTGIPAVFALVGSFLVLASAETAYGTAVTAARAGSGARRRRA
;
A
#
# COMPACT_ATOMS: atom_id res chain seq x y z
N MET A 1 -17.07 -15.25 3.28
CA MET A 1 -16.19 -15.12 2.10
C MET A 1 -15.85 -16.51 1.58
N GLU A 2 -16.69 -17.08 0.73
CA GLU A 2 -16.42 -18.41 0.16
C GLU A 2 -15.41 -18.39 -0.99
N VAL A 3 -15.11 -17.18 -1.48
CA VAL A 3 -14.29 -16.88 -2.65
C VAL A 3 -12.77 -16.98 -2.36
N LEU A 4 -12.35 -16.62 -1.14
CA LEU A 4 -10.94 -16.66 -0.73
C LEU A 4 -10.57 -18.07 -0.24
N ARG A 5 -10.21 -18.95 -1.19
CA ARG A 5 -9.75 -20.32 -0.89
C ARG A 5 -8.26 -20.50 -1.22
N GLY A 6 -7.58 -21.35 -0.44
CA GLY A 6 -6.18 -21.72 -0.65
C GLY A 6 -5.23 -20.52 -0.70
N SER A 7 -4.41 -20.46 -1.76
CA SER A 7 -3.37 -19.44 -1.95
C SER A 7 -3.90 -18.00 -1.92
N TYR A 8 -5.12 -17.74 -2.38
CA TYR A 8 -5.70 -16.39 -2.40
C TYR A 8 -5.95 -15.84 -1.00
N ARG A 9 -6.39 -16.69 -0.06
CA ARG A 9 -6.59 -16.30 1.33
C ARG A 9 -5.27 -15.93 2.00
N VAL A 10 -4.22 -16.72 1.77
CA VAL A 10 -2.89 -16.47 2.35
C VAL A 10 -2.33 -15.15 1.83
N HIS A 11 -2.41 -14.89 0.52
CA HIS A 11 -1.92 -13.62 -0.05
C HIS A 11 -2.73 -12.41 0.43
N PHE A 12 -4.06 -12.55 0.53
CA PHE A 12 -4.91 -11.49 1.04
C PHE A 12 -4.60 -11.15 2.50
N VAL A 13 -4.48 -12.16 3.37
CA VAL A 13 -4.12 -11.96 4.78
C VAL A 13 -2.71 -11.38 4.90
N ALA A 14 -1.74 -11.87 4.12
CA ALA A 14 -0.38 -11.33 4.12
C ALA A 14 -0.36 -9.85 3.73
N ALA A 15 -1.11 -9.45 2.69
CA ALA A 15 -1.22 -8.05 2.28
C ALA A 15 -1.82 -7.17 3.40
N TRP A 16 -2.86 -7.65 4.10
CA TRP A 16 -3.46 -6.94 5.23
C TRP A 16 -2.54 -6.85 6.45
N VAL A 17 -1.81 -7.91 6.77
CA VAL A 17 -0.84 -7.91 7.86
C VAL A 17 0.30 -6.94 7.56
N LEU A 18 0.86 -6.97 6.36
CA LEU A 18 1.90 -6.02 5.93
C LEU A 18 1.38 -4.58 5.94
N CYS A 19 0.15 -4.35 5.47
CA CYS A 19 -0.49 -3.03 5.55
C CYS A 19 -0.66 -2.58 7.01
N GLY A 20 -1.07 -3.48 7.91
CA GLY A 20 -1.19 -3.20 9.35
C GLY A 20 0.15 -2.87 10.00
N ILE A 21 1.22 -3.57 9.64
CA ILE A 21 2.59 -3.30 10.11
C ILE A 21 3.02 -1.90 9.65
N GLU A 22 2.81 -1.55 8.39
CA GLU A 22 3.13 -0.20 7.89
C GLU A 22 2.29 0.89 8.57
N LEU A 23 0.99 0.65 8.81
CA LEU A 23 0.16 1.59 9.58
C LEU A 23 0.65 1.75 11.02
N LEU A 24 1.12 0.66 11.64
CA LEU A 24 1.71 0.69 12.98
C LEU A 24 3.02 1.47 12.99
N CYS A 25 3.88 1.28 11.99
CA CYS A 25 5.10 2.07 11.78
C CYS A 25 4.78 3.55 11.55
N LEU A 26 3.72 3.85 10.80
CA LEU A 26 3.24 5.21 10.55
C LEU A 26 2.71 5.86 11.83
N ALA A 27 1.97 5.10 12.66
CA ALA A 27 1.49 5.56 13.97
C ALA A 27 2.65 5.77 14.96
N ALA A 28 3.64 4.86 14.99
CA ALA A 28 4.81 4.96 15.85
C ALA A 28 5.69 6.18 15.53
N THR A 29 5.67 6.63 14.27
CA THR A 29 6.43 7.79 13.78
C THR A 29 5.62 9.08 13.83
N ALA A 30 4.32 9.02 14.12
CA ALA A 30 3.49 10.17 14.43
C ALA A 30 3.81 10.74 15.83
N PRO A 31 3.62 12.05 16.06
CA PRO A 31 3.75 12.62 17.41
C PRO A 31 2.61 12.07 18.29
N PRO A 32 2.85 11.75 19.58
CA PRO A 32 4.03 12.06 20.39
C PRO A 32 5.11 10.96 20.45
N LEU A 33 4.87 9.77 19.90
CA LEU A 33 5.75 8.60 20.07
C LEU A 33 7.16 8.82 19.47
N ARG A 34 7.26 9.23 18.20
CA ARG A 34 8.55 9.47 17.49
C ARG A 34 9.56 8.31 17.53
N TRP A 35 9.09 7.06 17.49
CA TRP A 35 9.98 5.90 17.53
C TRP A 35 10.66 5.74 16.17
N VAL A 36 11.99 5.73 16.16
CA VAL A 36 12.76 5.45 14.95
C VAL A 36 12.80 3.94 14.75
N ALA A 37 11.93 3.43 13.87
CA ALA A 37 11.98 2.03 13.49
C ALA A 37 13.30 1.72 12.75
N PRO A 38 13.94 0.56 13.01
CA PRO A 38 15.21 0.20 12.40
C PRO A 38 15.06 0.07 10.87
N VAL A 39 16.01 0.65 10.13
CA VAL A 39 16.01 0.70 8.65
C VAL A 39 15.92 -0.70 8.01
N TRP A 40 16.44 -1.73 8.68
CA TRP A 40 16.34 -3.11 8.22
C TRP A 40 14.90 -3.64 8.21
N LEU A 41 14.10 -3.30 9.23
CA LEU A 41 12.70 -3.70 9.32
C LEU A 41 11.88 -3.05 8.20
N TRP A 42 12.23 -1.81 7.86
CA TRP A 42 11.69 -1.10 6.72
C TRP A 42 12.01 -1.76 5.38
N ALA A 43 13.28 -2.02 5.12
CA ALA A 43 13.71 -2.66 3.88
C ALA A 43 13.07 -4.05 3.71
N SER A 44 12.95 -4.83 4.79
CA SER A 44 12.30 -6.15 4.74
C SER A 44 10.80 -6.04 4.49
N THR A 45 10.11 -5.10 5.13
CA THR A 45 8.65 -4.93 4.98
C THR A 45 8.33 -4.42 3.57
N PHE A 46 9.11 -3.45 3.08
CA PHE A 46 9.03 -2.98 1.70
C PHE A 46 9.25 -4.10 0.69
N GLY A 47 10.32 -4.90 0.85
CA GLY A 47 10.60 -6.04 -0.02
C GLY A 47 9.47 -7.07 -0.03
N ALA A 48 8.90 -7.38 1.14
CA ALA A 48 7.75 -8.26 1.26
C ALA A 48 6.50 -7.71 0.55
N ILE A 49 6.22 -6.41 0.70
CA ILE A 49 5.11 -5.73 0.02
C ILE A 49 5.29 -5.78 -1.49
N VAL A 50 6.48 -5.45 -2.00
CA VAL A 50 6.79 -5.52 -3.43
C VAL A 50 6.54 -6.93 -3.97
N LEU A 51 6.98 -7.97 -3.25
CA LEU A 51 6.82 -9.35 -3.68
C LEU A 51 5.34 -9.78 -3.68
N VAL A 52 4.59 -9.42 -2.65
CA VAL A 52 3.14 -9.69 -2.56
C VAL A 52 2.38 -8.96 -3.68
N VAL A 53 2.73 -7.70 -3.94
CA VAL A 53 2.10 -6.87 -4.97
C VAL A 53 2.45 -7.35 -6.37
N ALA A 54 3.70 -7.71 -6.63
CA ALA A 54 4.12 -8.31 -7.90
C ALA A 54 3.40 -9.63 -8.15
N ALA A 55 3.26 -10.48 -7.13
CA ALA A 55 2.50 -11.73 -7.23
C ALA A 55 1.00 -11.48 -7.43
N ALA A 56 0.44 -10.40 -6.89
CA ALA A 56 -0.94 -9.99 -7.13
C ALA A 56 -1.13 -9.48 -8.57
N LEU A 57 -0.22 -8.63 -9.06
CA LEU A 57 -0.18 -8.10 -10.42
C LEU A 57 -0.06 -9.20 -11.48
N ALA A 58 0.85 -10.15 -11.27
CA ALA A 58 1.04 -11.29 -12.16
C ALA A 58 -0.24 -12.14 -12.26
N ARG A 59 -0.97 -12.32 -11.14
CA ARG A 59 -2.26 -13.03 -11.15
C ARG A 59 -3.37 -12.19 -11.77
N SER A 60 -3.37 -10.87 -11.56
CA SER A 60 -4.41 -9.99 -12.05
C SER A 60 -4.38 -9.81 -13.58
N TRP A 61 -3.29 -10.17 -14.26
CA TRP A 61 -3.25 -10.24 -15.74
C TRP A 61 -4.24 -11.27 -16.33
N SER A 62 -4.67 -12.25 -15.54
CA SER A 62 -5.69 -13.23 -15.95
C SER A 62 -7.14 -12.72 -15.78
N VAL A 63 -7.32 -11.50 -15.25
CA VAL A 63 -8.62 -10.97 -14.85
C VAL A 63 -9.21 -10.08 -15.96
N PRO A 64 -10.37 -10.44 -16.55
CA PRO A 64 -10.93 -9.73 -17.70
C PRO A 64 -11.34 -8.27 -17.41
N PHE A 65 -11.74 -7.96 -16.16
CA PHE A 65 -12.24 -6.63 -15.79
C PHE A 65 -11.14 -5.55 -15.80
N LEU A 66 -9.92 -5.89 -15.37
CA LEU A 66 -8.75 -5.00 -15.45
C LEU A 66 -8.28 -4.76 -16.89
N ARG A 67 -8.61 -5.68 -17.80
CA ARG A 67 -8.19 -5.65 -19.20
C ARG A 67 -9.06 -4.76 -20.07
N ARG A 68 -10.30 -4.45 -19.65
CA ARG A 68 -11.30 -3.67 -20.41
C ARG A 68 -11.37 -2.18 -20.07
N GLY A 69 -10.57 -1.71 -19.11
CA GLY A 69 -10.25 -0.29 -18.99
C GLY A 69 -11.37 0.65 -18.53
N SER A 70 -12.48 0.15 -17.98
CA SER A 70 -13.51 1.02 -17.40
C SER A 70 -13.25 1.15 -15.88
N GLY A 71 -12.78 2.33 -15.45
CA GLY A 71 -12.67 2.63 -14.01
C GLY A 71 -14.02 2.56 -13.27
N PHE A 72 -15.12 2.58 -14.03
CA PHE A 72 -16.49 2.47 -13.53
C PHE A 72 -16.81 1.07 -13.00
N ASP A 73 -16.30 0.01 -13.64
CA ASP A 73 -16.44 -1.37 -13.14
C ASP A 73 -15.76 -1.56 -11.79
N LEU A 74 -14.67 -0.83 -11.54
CA LEU A 74 -13.92 -0.90 -10.29
C LEU A 74 -14.68 -0.24 -9.12
N VAL A 75 -15.38 0.87 -9.39
CA VAL A 75 -16.26 1.54 -8.42
C VAL A 75 -17.49 0.68 -8.13
N GLN A 76 -18.12 0.10 -9.15
CA GLN A 76 -19.24 -0.83 -8.96
C GLN A 76 -18.81 -2.06 -8.17
N TYR A 77 -17.63 -2.61 -8.44
CA TYR A 77 -17.07 -3.72 -7.69
C TYR A 77 -16.91 -3.38 -6.20
N MET A 78 -16.33 -2.21 -5.90
CA MET A 78 -16.25 -1.69 -4.54
C MET A 78 -17.62 -1.59 -3.87
N MET A 79 -18.68 -1.24 -4.60
CA MET A 79 -20.05 -1.18 -4.06
C MET A 79 -20.66 -2.54 -3.75
N VAL A 80 -20.15 -3.65 -4.28
CA VAL A 80 -20.66 -5.00 -4.01
C VAL A 80 -19.94 -5.68 -2.82
N LEU A 81 -18.78 -5.15 -2.39
CA LEU A 81 -18.03 -5.71 -1.27
C LEU A 81 -18.85 -5.79 0.05
N PRO A 82 -18.55 -6.78 0.92
CA PRO A 82 -19.13 -6.85 2.26
C PRO A 82 -18.91 -5.55 3.04
N ARG A 83 -19.93 -5.10 3.78
CA ARG A 83 -19.89 -3.83 4.54
C ARG A 83 -18.67 -3.73 5.46
N GLY A 84 -18.32 -4.82 6.16
CA GLY A 84 -17.15 -4.86 7.02
C GLY A 84 -15.84 -4.60 6.26
N LEU A 85 -15.70 -5.17 5.06
CA LEU A 85 -14.49 -4.98 4.26
C LEU A 85 -14.36 -3.55 3.74
N LYS A 86 -15.47 -2.96 3.30
CA LYS A 86 -15.53 -1.56 2.87
C LYS A 86 -15.09 -0.63 3.99
N ILE A 87 -15.61 -0.84 5.21
CA ILE A 87 -15.24 -0.05 6.38
C ILE A 87 -13.74 -0.17 6.63
N CYS A 88 -13.17 -1.37 6.58
CA CYS A 88 -11.72 -1.55 6.74
C CYS A 88 -10.92 -0.77 5.67
N TYR A 89 -11.29 -0.85 4.40
CA TYR A 89 -10.62 -0.09 3.33
C TYR A 89 -10.73 1.42 3.55
N VAL A 90 -11.89 1.93 3.94
CA VAL A 90 -12.11 3.35 4.23
C VAL A 90 -11.26 3.79 5.43
N VAL A 91 -11.26 3.04 6.52
CA VAL A 91 -10.45 3.34 7.71
C VAL A 91 -8.97 3.40 7.36
N VAL A 92 -8.46 2.41 6.62
CA VAL A 92 -7.06 2.41 6.18
C VAL A 92 -6.76 3.60 5.27
N ALA A 93 -7.62 3.90 4.30
CA ALA A 93 -7.44 5.05 3.42
C ALA A 93 -7.41 6.37 4.20
N CYS A 94 -8.27 6.53 5.20
CA CYS A 94 -8.26 7.70 6.09
C CYS A 94 -6.97 7.78 6.90
N LEU A 95 -6.49 6.67 7.48
CA LEU A 95 -5.23 6.63 8.22
C LEU A 95 -4.02 6.97 7.34
N LEU A 96 -4.01 6.48 6.10
CA LEU A 96 -2.98 6.81 5.11
C LEU A 96 -3.02 8.28 4.72
N GLY A 97 -4.22 8.81 4.45
CA GLY A 97 -4.41 10.23 4.15
C GLY A 97 -3.92 11.12 5.28
N LEU A 98 -4.25 10.79 6.53
CA LEU A 98 -3.79 11.52 7.72
C LEU A 98 -2.26 11.42 7.89
N GLY A 99 -1.69 10.24 7.68
CA GLY A 99 -0.25 10.00 7.74
C GLY A 99 0.56 10.76 6.70
N LEU A 100 0.07 10.78 5.46
CA LEU A 100 0.69 11.51 4.35
C LEU A 100 0.50 13.02 4.48
N ALA A 101 -0.68 13.48 4.90
CA ALA A 101 -0.93 14.91 5.14
C ALA A 101 -0.03 15.47 6.26
N THR A 102 0.27 14.65 7.28
CA THR A 102 1.17 15.02 8.37
C THR A 102 2.66 14.80 8.04
N ALA A 103 2.99 14.41 6.80
CA ALA A 103 4.37 14.25 6.32
C ALA A 103 4.94 15.52 5.65
N GLY A 104 4.21 16.64 5.66
CA GLY A 104 4.70 17.93 5.19
C GLY A 104 5.98 18.34 5.94
N GLY A 105 7.04 18.67 5.19
CA GLY A 105 8.36 19.03 5.73
C GLY A 105 9.40 17.91 5.73
N ALA A 106 9.15 16.80 5.02
CA ALA A 106 10.17 15.79 4.74
C ALA A 106 11.26 16.37 3.83
N GLU A 107 12.44 16.60 4.39
CA GLU A 107 13.63 17.06 3.67
C GLU A 107 14.84 16.22 4.11
N ASP A 108 15.77 15.97 3.19
CA ASP A 108 16.94 15.13 3.47
C ASP A 108 17.86 15.80 4.48
N VAL A 109 17.83 15.27 5.71
CA VAL A 109 18.69 15.72 6.81
C VAL A 109 19.97 14.91 6.83
N HIS A 110 21.09 15.61 6.98
CA HIS A 110 22.43 15.07 7.00
C HIS A 110 23.11 15.39 8.33
N LYS A 111 24.10 14.57 8.71
CA LYS A 111 24.92 14.76 9.91
C LYS A 111 26.38 14.82 9.50
N ASP A 112 27.11 15.81 9.99
CA ASP A 112 28.56 15.92 9.84
C ASP A 112 29.25 16.16 11.19
N SER A 113 30.54 16.52 11.15
CA SER A 113 31.33 16.83 12.33
C SER A 113 30.92 18.13 13.04
N ALA A 114 30.19 19.03 12.37
CA ALA A 114 29.74 20.31 12.91
C ALA A 114 28.32 20.26 13.48
N GLY A 115 27.48 19.31 13.05
CA GLY A 115 26.13 19.14 13.58
C GLY A 115 25.17 18.46 12.61
N TYR A 116 23.90 18.85 12.66
CA TYR A 116 22.87 18.41 11.71
C TYR A 116 22.59 19.54 10.73
N TYR A 117 22.37 19.21 9.46
CA TYR A 117 22.04 20.19 8.42
C TYR A 117 21.08 19.61 7.40
N TRP A 118 20.42 20.48 6.63
CA TRP A 118 19.67 20.10 5.44
C TRP A 118 20.03 21.04 4.28
N THR A 119 19.75 20.60 3.06
CA THR A 119 20.04 21.37 1.84
C THR A 119 18.76 21.93 1.25
N LYS A 120 18.67 23.25 1.17
CA LYS A 120 17.56 23.97 0.54
C LYS A 120 17.97 24.41 -0.85
N ARG A 121 17.10 24.22 -1.84
CA ARG A 121 17.32 24.78 -3.18
C ARG A 121 16.86 26.23 -3.19
N GLU A 122 17.79 27.16 -3.37
CA GLU A 122 17.49 28.58 -3.57
C GLU A 122 17.44 28.91 -5.06
N ALA A 123 16.38 29.62 -5.46
CA ALA A 123 16.19 30.07 -6.83
C ALA A 123 17.11 31.27 -7.10
N ALA A 124 18.38 31.00 -7.41
CA ALA A 124 19.25 32.01 -7.99
C ALA A 124 18.89 32.23 -9.47
N HIS A 125 18.91 33.48 -9.94
CA HIS A 125 18.50 33.90 -11.28
C HIS A 125 19.20 33.21 -12.47
N ARG A 126 20.18 32.32 -12.25
CA ARG A 126 20.90 31.55 -13.29
C ARG A 126 21.31 30.14 -12.86
N GLY A 127 20.36 29.37 -12.33
CA GLY A 127 20.56 27.98 -11.94
C GLY A 127 20.51 27.83 -10.43
N GLY A 128 19.54 27.04 -9.94
CA GLY A 128 19.29 26.92 -8.51
C GLY A 128 20.52 26.36 -7.78
N GLN A 129 20.95 27.07 -6.74
CA GLN A 129 22.06 26.65 -5.87
C GLN A 129 21.47 25.94 -4.65
N PHE A 130 22.10 24.86 -4.22
CA PHE A 130 21.77 24.22 -2.95
C PHE A 130 22.54 24.90 -1.83
N VAL A 131 21.82 25.46 -0.87
CA VAL A 131 22.37 26.13 0.31
C VAL A 131 22.21 25.21 1.51
N ARG A 132 23.28 25.07 2.29
CA ARG A 132 23.28 24.34 3.55
C ARG A 132 22.65 25.19 4.64
N VAL A 133 21.73 24.59 5.38
CA VAL A 133 21.08 25.20 6.55
C VAL A 133 21.33 24.29 7.75
N ASP A 134 22.08 24.76 8.72
CA ASP A 134 22.32 24.04 9.97
C ASP A 134 21.05 24.01 10.82
N ILE A 135 20.77 22.88 11.44
CA ILE A 135 19.56 22.63 12.22
C ILE A 135 19.87 21.98 13.56
N THR A 136 18.97 22.19 14.51
CA THR A 136 19.05 21.56 15.82
C THR A 136 18.69 20.08 15.75
N ARG A 137 19.09 19.32 16.77
CA ARG A 137 18.75 17.90 16.89
C ARG A 137 17.24 17.64 16.87
N ASP A 138 16.46 18.47 17.57
CA ASP A 138 15.00 18.32 17.61
C ASP A 138 14.35 18.54 16.25
N GLU A 139 14.90 19.46 15.46
CA GLU A 139 14.44 19.73 14.10
C GLU A 139 14.84 18.61 13.13
N CYS A 140 16.03 18.03 13.30
CA CYS A 140 16.45 16.82 12.61
C CYS A 140 15.49 15.65 12.88
N GLU A 141 15.13 15.40 14.14
CA GLU A 141 14.21 14.31 14.49
C GLU A 141 12.79 14.53 13.95
N ARG A 142 12.30 15.78 13.92
CA ARG A 142 11.00 16.12 13.30
C ARG A 142 11.00 15.83 11.80
N ARG A 143 12.01 16.31 11.07
CA ARG A 143 12.13 16.15 9.61
C ARG A 143 12.34 14.70 9.20
N ARG A 144 13.15 13.96 9.95
CA ARG A 144 13.33 12.52 9.76
C ARG A 144 12.04 11.75 10.02
N GLY A 145 11.26 12.13 11.03
CA GLY A 145 9.94 11.57 11.29
C GLY A 145 8.96 11.80 10.13
N ALA A 146 8.97 12.98 9.52
CA ALA A 146 8.16 13.29 8.33
C ALA A 146 8.57 12.44 7.11
N GLN A 147 9.88 12.28 6.87
CA GLN A 147 10.40 11.46 5.78
C GLN A 147 10.02 9.97 5.95
N VAL A 148 10.12 9.46 7.18
CA VAL A 148 9.71 8.10 7.51
C VAL A 148 8.22 7.90 7.25
N ARG A 149 7.33 8.87 7.55
CA ARG A 149 5.90 8.77 7.23
C ARG A 149 5.62 8.61 5.73
N ILE A 150 6.35 9.32 4.87
CA ILE A 150 6.25 9.15 3.41
C ILE A 150 6.69 7.74 3.02
N PHE A 151 7.84 7.31 3.56
CA PHE A 151 8.36 5.98 3.25
C PHE A 151 7.39 4.86 3.68
N THR A 152 6.55 5.04 4.71
CA THR A 152 5.57 4.02 5.22
C THR A 152 4.27 4.09 4.45
N GLY A 153 3.86 5.32 4.12
CA GLY A 153 2.58 5.57 3.49
C GLY A 153 2.54 4.95 2.10
N ILE A 154 3.61 5.08 1.33
CA ILE A 154 3.67 4.56 -0.05
C ILE A 154 3.53 3.02 -0.07
N PRO A 155 4.32 2.22 0.67
CA PRO A 155 4.20 0.77 0.72
C PRO A 155 2.85 0.30 1.27
N ALA A 156 2.30 0.99 2.26
CA ALA A 156 0.97 0.67 2.79
C ALA A 156 -0.13 0.85 1.72
N VAL A 157 -0.04 1.89 0.88
CA VAL A 157 -0.92 2.06 -0.29
C VAL A 157 -0.76 0.87 -1.25
N PHE A 158 0.47 0.48 -1.56
CA PHE A 158 0.73 -0.67 -2.43
C PHE A 158 0.17 -1.97 -1.86
N ALA A 159 0.34 -2.23 -0.55
CA ALA A 159 -0.24 -3.40 0.11
C ALA A 159 -1.78 -3.38 0.06
N LEU A 160 -2.39 -2.21 0.27
CA LEU A 160 -3.84 -2.03 0.16
C LEU A 160 -4.35 -2.34 -1.25
N VAL A 161 -3.72 -1.77 -2.27
CA VAL A 161 -4.05 -2.02 -3.69
C VAL A 161 -3.80 -3.50 -4.05
N GLY A 162 -2.70 -4.08 -3.59
CA GLY A 162 -2.38 -5.50 -3.77
C GLY A 162 -3.45 -6.42 -3.19
N SER A 163 -3.94 -6.13 -1.97
CA SER A 163 -5.03 -6.89 -1.35
C SER A 163 -6.31 -6.86 -2.18
N PHE A 164 -6.62 -5.70 -2.78
CA PHE A 164 -7.78 -5.52 -3.65
C PHE A 164 -7.65 -6.31 -4.96
N LEU A 165 -6.46 -6.28 -5.59
CA LEU A 165 -6.17 -7.07 -6.79
C LEU A 165 -6.30 -8.58 -6.54
N VAL A 166 -5.84 -9.08 -5.38
CA VAL A 166 -6.00 -10.48 -4.99
C VAL A 166 -7.48 -10.83 -4.81
N LEU A 167 -8.26 -9.96 -4.17
CA LEU A 167 -9.69 -10.16 -3.97
C LEU A 167 -10.44 -10.25 -5.30
N ALA A 168 -10.19 -9.31 -6.21
CA ALA A 168 -10.81 -9.30 -7.54
C ALA A 168 -10.39 -10.52 -8.38
N SER A 169 -9.12 -10.93 -8.29
CA SER A 169 -8.64 -12.13 -8.97
C SER A 169 -9.33 -13.40 -8.43
N ALA A 170 -9.51 -13.50 -7.11
CA ALA A 170 -10.20 -14.62 -6.48
C ALA A 170 -11.68 -14.70 -6.90
N GLU A 171 -12.38 -13.56 -6.99
CA GLU A 171 -13.78 -13.56 -7.44
C GLU A 171 -13.95 -13.97 -8.89
N THR A 172 -13.07 -13.51 -9.78
CA THR A 172 -13.14 -13.98 -11.18
C THR A 172 -12.84 -15.47 -11.31
N ALA A 173 -11.85 -15.99 -10.58
CA ALA A 173 -11.53 -17.42 -10.56
C ALA A 173 -12.69 -18.26 -9.97
N TYR A 174 -13.37 -17.75 -8.94
CA TYR A 174 -14.55 -18.41 -8.39
C TYR A 174 -15.73 -18.40 -9.37
N GLY A 175 -15.98 -17.26 -10.02
CA GLY A 175 -17.03 -17.11 -11.03
C GLY A 175 -16.85 -18.06 -12.22
N THR A 176 -15.62 -18.21 -12.72
CA THR A 176 -15.30 -19.16 -13.81
C THR A 176 -15.45 -20.61 -13.37
N ALA A 177 -15.05 -20.96 -12.15
CA ALA A 177 -15.23 -22.32 -11.63
C ALA A 177 -16.71 -22.71 -11.48
N VAL A 178 -17.55 -21.78 -11.01
CA VAL A 178 -18.99 -22.00 -10.86
C VAL A 178 -19.70 -22.13 -12.22
N THR A 179 -19.36 -21.29 -13.21
CA THR A 179 -19.94 -21.40 -14.56
C THR A 179 -19.51 -22.67 -15.26
N ALA A 180 -18.24 -23.09 -15.14
CA ALA A 180 -17.76 -24.36 -15.67
C ALA A 180 -18.48 -25.58 -15.05
N ALA A 181 -18.70 -25.58 -13.73
CA ALA A 181 -19.44 -26.65 -13.06
C ALA A 181 -20.89 -26.77 -13.53
N ARG A 182 -21.57 -25.64 -13.78
CA ARG A 182 -22.94 -25.61 -14.33
C ARG A 182 -23.02 -26.04 -15.80
N ALA A 183 -22.01 -25.70 -16.60
CA ALA A 183 -21.92 -26.16 -17.99
C ALA A 183 -21.71 -27.69 -18.07
N GLY A 184 -20.87 -28.24 -17.20
CA GLY A 184 -20.62 -29.68 -17.10
C GLY A 184 -21.85 -30.48 -16.66
N SER A 185 -22.65 -29.96 -15.72
CA SER A 185 -23.89 -30.63 -15.29
C SER A 185 -25.00 -30.56 -16.33
N GLY A 186 -25.12 -29.46 -17.08
CA GLY A 186 -26.06 -29.33 -18.20
C GLY A 186 -25.73 -30.23 -19.39
N ALA A 187 -24.44 -30.39 -19.71
CA ALA A 187 -23.98 -31.30 -20.78
C ALA A 187 -24.20 -32.78 -20.42
N ARG A 188 -24.04 -33.15 -19.15
CA ARG A 188 -24.29 -34.52 -18.66
C ARG A 188 -25.77 -34.88 -18.67
N ARG A 189 -26.66 -33.90 -18.46
CA ARG A 189 -28.12 -34.08 -18.48
C ARG A 189 -28.74 -34.16 -19.88
N ARG A 190 -28.02 -33.70 -20.92
CA ARG A 190 -28.43 -33.81 -22.34
C ARG A 190 -27.93 -35.09 -23.02
N ARG A 191 -27.11 -35.89 -22.35
CA ARG A 191 -26.56 -37.16 -22.86
C ARG A 191 -27.13 -38.41 -22.17
N ALA A 192 -28.06 -38.22 -21.24
CA ALA A 192 -28.87 -39.27 -20.62
C ALA A 192 -30.29 -39.15 -21.18
#